data_AF-A0A661ENE7-F1
#
_entry.id   AF-A0A661ENE7-F1
#
_cell.length_a   1.000
_cell.length_b   1.000
_cell.length_c   1.000
_cell.angle_alpha   90.00
_cell.angle_beta   90.00
_cell.angle_gamma   90.00
#
_symmetry.space_group_name_H-M   'P 1'
#
loop_
_entity.id
_entity.type
_entity.pdbx_description
1 polymer ?
#
loop_
_entity_poly.entity_id
_entity_poly.type
_entity_poly.pdbx_seq_one_letter_code
_entity_poly.pdbx_strand_id
1 'polypeptide(L)'
;MAYQSGQIIEASNSTTDDFNELAALINEVYGDSHSGDHAVATGTFGYGQSPEIATVAAGDVITAAQWTEIFSSLAKCANHQGTPVGAIPGLVTTGDIINIFDSPNGTNDLINDIRTNKLLIDPSEAAITLGGSKHSETRSTSWTSSVTHEFDVEFTDEDEARHFFNAGGEIHWSGQYSPGGSEESGEEADWALELSNMGTVAFNYNNTTAGAGATFGIGYYDIIETYQTIADKSINGGGGYYVTEGVTVAVKATDSSMNVLRFKVVFATDPDPDRVLDGELVSMVDQKISVNNIASVEPTYSPVIFIGS
;
A
#
# COMPACT_ATOMS: atom_id res chain seq x y z
N MET A 1 -24.89 -8.67 -29.75
CA MET A 1 -25.26 -9.58 -30.85
C MET A 1 -25.00 -11.02 -30.43
N ALA A 2 -25.93 -11.96 -30.66
CA ALA A 2 -25.76 -13.38 -30.31
C ALA A 2 -25.00 -14.15 -31.40
N TYR A 3 -23.80 -14.63 -31.10
CA TYR A 3 -22.99 -15.46 -32.00
C TYR A 3 -23.25 -16.94 -31.75
N GLN A 4 -23.31 -17.75 -32.81
CA GLN A 4 -23.52 -19.19 -32.72
C GLN A 4 -22.21 -19.94 -32.50
N SER A 5 -22.37 -21.15 -31.96
CA SER A 5 -21.34 -22.17 -31.86
C SER A 5 -20.46 -22.31 -33.09
N GLY A 6 -19.15 -22.12 -32.93
CA GLY A 6 -18.15 -22.33 -33.99
C GLY A 6 -18.02 -21.20 -35.02
N GLN A 7 -18.64 -20.04 -34.77
CA GLN A 7 -18.37 -18.85 -35.57
C GLN A 7 -17.02 -18.23 -35.17
N ILE A 8 -16.24 -17.83 -36.18
CA ILE A 8 -15.09 -16.95 -35.99
C ILE A 8 -15.63 -15.61 -35.47
N ILE A 9 -15.16 -15.14 -34.32
CA ILE A 9 -15.44 -13.78 -33.86
C ILE A 9 -14.57 -12.86 -34.70
N GLU A 10 -15.14 -12.38 -35.80
CA GLU A 10 -14.56 -11.28 -36.55
C GLU A 10 -14.85 -9.97 -35.81
N ALA A 11 -13.82 -9.13 -35.73
CA ALA A 11 -13.87 -7.77 -35.24
C ALA A 11 -14.75 -6.95 -36.22
N SER A 12 -16.07 -7.04 -36.09
CA SER A 12 -17.01 -6.15 -36.77
C SER A 12 -16.99 -4.80 -36.05
N ASN A 13 -17.30 -3.68 -36.73
CA ASN A 13 -17.21 -2.33 -36.13
C ASN A 13 -17.81 -2.24 -34.71
N SER A 14 -18.90 -2.94 -34.39
CA SER A 14 -19.50 -2.92 -33.04
C SER A 14 -18.93 -3.95 -32.04
N THR A 15 -18.34 -5.07 -32.49
CA THR A 15 -17.75 -6.08 -31.58
C THR A 15 -16.28 -5.83 -31.28
N THR A 16 -15.57 -5.15 -32.19
CA THR A 16 -14.27 -4.55 -31.90
C THR A 16 -14.40 -3.50 -30.79
N ASP A 17 -15.49 -2.74 -30.80
CA ASP A 17 -15.79 -1.76 -29.77
C ASP A 17 -15.97 -2.45 -28.41
N ASP A 18 -16.78 -3.51 -28.31
CA ASP A 18 -17.02 -4.21 -27.03
C ASP A 18 -15.75 -4.88 -26.45
N PHE A 19 -14.95 -5.58 -27.28
CA PHE A 19 -13.71 -6.23 -26.83
C PHE A 19 -12.67 -5.19 -26.40
N ASN A 20 -12.45 -4.16 -27.21
CA ASN A 20 -11.46 -3.12 -26.91
C ASN A 20 -11.92 -2.25 -25.73
N GLU A 21 -13.22 -2.02 -25.56
CA GLU A 21 -13.78 -1.35 -24.39
C GLU A 21 -13.53 -2.16 -23.12
N LEU A 22 -13.82 -3.47 -23.13
CA LEU A 22 -13.54 -4.32 -21.98
C LEU A 22 -12.04 -4.40 -21.68
N ALA A 23 -11.20 -4.52 -22.71
CA ALA A 23 -9.74 -4.50 -22.59
C ALA A 23 -9.25 -3.19 -21.96
N ALA A 24 -9.79 -2.04 -22.39
CA ALA A 24 -9.46 -0.74 -21.82
C ALA A 24 -9.89 -0.64 -20.35
N LEU A 25 -11.12 -1.07 -20.02
CA LEU A 25 -11.65 -1.04 -18.66
C LEU A 25 -10.85 -1.92 -17.70
N ILE A 26 -10.44 -3.11 -18.13
CA ILE A 26 -9.60 -3.98 -17.27
C ILE A 26 -8.17 -3.46 -17.19
N ASN A 27 -7.58 -2.92 -18.25
CA ASN A 27 -6.24 -2.33 -18.20
C ASN A 27 -6.19 -1.10 -17.28
N GLU A 28 -7.30 -0.39 -17.09
CA GLU A 28 -7.41 0.69 -16.11
C GLU A 28 -7.09 0.21 -14.67
N VAL A 29 -7.39 -1.05 -14.35
CA VAL A 29 -7.12 -1.63 -13.02
C VAL A 29 -5.90 -2.56 -13.04
N TYR A 30 -5.86 -3.51 -13.97
CA TYR A 30 -4.80 -4.52 -14.05
C TYR A 30 -3.46 -3.93 -14.48
N GLY A 31 -3.45 -3.12 -15.54
CA GLY A 31 -2.26 -2.46 -16.08
C GLY A 31 -2.03 -1.10 -15.43
N ASP A 32 -1.69 -0.10 -16.25
CA ASP A 32 -1.68 1.31 -15.82
C ASP A 32 -2.02 2.26 -16.98
N SER A 33 -3.31 2.52 -17.17
CA SER A 33 -3.76 3.53 -18.13
C SER A 33 -3.60 4.98 -17.65
N HIS A 34 -3.10 5.20 -16.43
CA HIS A 34 -2.99 6.50 -15.77
C HIS A 34 -1.55 6.82 -15.33
N SER A 35 -0.56 6.25 -16.03
CA SER A 35 0.87 6.50 -15.78
C SER A 35 1.18 8.00 -15.68
N GLY A 36 1.86 8.38 -14.61
CA GLY A 36 2.22 9.76 -14.26
C GLY A 36 1.08 10.63 -13.68
N ASP A 37 -0.07 10.06 -13.31
CA ASP A 37 -1.16 10.79 -12.66
C ASP A 37 -1.17 10.59 -11.14
N HIS A 38 -1.01 11.67 -10.39
CA HIS A 38 -1.04 11.68 -8.93
C HIS A 38 -2.39 12.08 -8.33
N ALA A 39 -3.35 12.54 -9.14
CA ALA A 39 -4.63 13.01 -8.62
C ALA A 39 -5.47 11.83 -8.14
N VAL A 40 -6.02 11.89 -6.91
CA VAL A 40 -6.83 10.80 -6.31
C VAL A 40 -7.91 10.25 -7.26
N ALA A 41 -8.49 11.09 -8.12
CA ALA A 41 -9.54 10.69 -9.07
C ALA A 41 -9.09 9.61 -10.08
N THR A 42 -7.80 9.59 -10.43
CA THR A 42 -7.24 8.84 -11.56
C THR A 42 -5.97 8.08 -11.15
N GLY A 43 -5.11 8.68 -10.34
CA GLY A 43 -3.91 8.05 -9.78
C GLY A 43 -4.19 6.79 -8.96
N THR A 44 -5.40 6.66 -8.38
CA THR A 44 -5.84 5.47 -7.62
C THR A 44 -6.15 4.24 -8.47
N PHE A 45 -5.99 4.33 -9.79
CA PHE A 45 -6.08 3.22 -10.71
C PHE A 45 -4.70 2.66 -11.05
N GLY A 46 -4.68 1.42 -11.54
CA GLY A 46 -3.49 0.70 -11.97
C GLY A 46 -2.79 -0.11 -10.88
N TYR A 47 -2.60 -1.39 -11.17
CA TYR A 47 -1.79 -2.36 -10.43
C TYR A 47 -0.44 -2.65 -11.08
N GLY A 48 -0.14 -2.02 -12.23
CA GLY A 48 1.15 -2.12 -12.90
C GLY A 48 1.44 -3.48 -13.54
N GLN A 49 0.44 -4.33 -13.73
CA GLN A 49 0.67 -5.67 -14.27
C GLN A 49 0.95 -5.63 -15.77
N SER A 50 1.91 -6.45 -16.20
CA SER A 50 2.39 -6.50 -17.57
C SER A 50 2.46 -7.96 -18.09
N PRO A 51 2.22 -8.21 -19.39
CA PRO A 51 1.78 -7.25 -20.39
C PRO A 51 0.33 -6.79 -20.18
N GLU A 52 0.02 -5.58 -20.65
CA GLU A 52 -1.36 -5.12 -20.76
C GLU A 52 -2.10 -5.86 -21.88
N ILE A 53 -3.43 -5.93 -21.77
CA ILE A 53 -4.26 -6.57 -22.78
C ILE A 53 -4.31 -5.71 -24.04
N ALA A 54 -3.86 -6.26 -25.16
CA ALA A 54 -3.82 -5.54 -26.42
C ALA A 54 -5.20 -5.41 -27.08
N THR A 55 -5.48 -4.24 -27.67
CA THR A 55 -6.66 -4.02 -28.52
C THR A 55 -6.52 -4.71 -29.88
N VAL A 56 -7.64 -5.02 -30.51
CA VAL A 56 -7.73 -5.64 -31.84
C VAL A 56 -8.22 -4.63 -32.87
N ALA A 57 -7.65 -4.63 -34.09
CA ALA A 57 -8.10 -3.74 -35.15
C ALA A 57 -9.44 -4.19 -35.76
N ALA A 58 -10.21 -3.24 -36.29
CA ALA A 58 -11.44 -3.56 -37.00
C ALA A 58 -11.15 -4.44 -38.22
N GLY A 59 -11.89 -5.54 -38.35
CA GLY A 59 -11.74 -6.55 -39.40
C GLY A 59 -10.83 -7.73 -39.05
N ASP A 60 -10.07 -7.67 -37.96
CA ASP A 60 -9.22 -8.78 -37.52
C ASP A 60 -10.05 -9.89 -36.82
N VAL A 61 -9.47 -11.07 -36.69
CA VAL A 61 -10.07 -12.17 -35.93
C VAL A 61 -9.65 -12.07 -34.46
N ILE A 62 -10.60 -12.00 -33.54
CA ILE A 62 -10.33 -12.09 -32.10
C ILE A 62 -10.06 -13.55 -31.75
N THR A 63 -8.89 -13.82 -31.20
CA THR A 63 -8.45 -15.17 -30.86
C THR A 63 -8.97 -15.63 -29.49
N ALA A 64 -9.08 -16.95 -29.29
CA ALA A 64 -9.40 -17.52 -27.98
C ALA A 64 -8.35 -17.14 -26.90
N ALA A 65 -7.09 -16.94 -27.31
CA ALA A 65 -6.02 -16.51 -26.41
C ALA A 65 -6.28 -15.10 -25.86
N GLN A 66 -6.66 -14.15 -26.73
CA GLN A 66 -7.00 -12.77 -26.32
C GLN A 66 -8.20 -12.71 -25.39
N TRP A 67 -9.24 -13.53 -25.64
CA TRP A 67 -10.36 -13.67 -24.70
C TRP A 67 -9.94 -14.25 -23.35
N THR A 68 -9.09 -15.28 -23.38
CA THR A 68 -8.57 -15.91 -22.16
C THR A 68 -7.75 -14.95 -21.33
N GLU A 69 -7.01 -14.03 -21.96
CA GLU A 69 -6.23 -13.00 -21.29
C GLU A 69 -7.12 -12.04 -20.49
N ILE A 70 -8.19 -11.52 -21.10
CA ILE A 70 -9.19 -10.68 -20.40
C ILE A 70 -9.77 -11.40 -19.18
N PHE A 71 -10.25 -12.63 -19.35
CA PHE A 71 -10.88 -13.37 -18.25
C PHE A 71 -9.89 -13.74 -17.16
N SER A 72 -8.65 -14.05 -17.52
CA SER A 72 -7.59 -14.29 -16.54
C SER A 72 -7.28 -13.03 -15.74
N SER A 73 -7.21 -11.85 -16.37
CA SER A 73 -6.94 -10.59 -15.67
C SER A 73 -8.11 -10.17 -14.78
N LEU A 74 -9.36 -10.35 -15.24
CA LEU A 74 -10.55 -10.17 -14.41
C LEU A 74 -10.52 -11.07 -13.17
N ALA A 75 -10.21 -12.37 -13.35
CA ALA A 75 -10.13 -13.32 -12.24
C ALA A 75 -9.01 -12.95 -11.26
N LYS A 76 -7.83 -12.56 -11.76
CA LYS A 76 -6.71 -12.10 -10.91
C LYS A 76 -7.11 -10.88 -10.07
N CYS A 77 -7.68 -9.84 -10.69
CA CYS A 77 -8.12 -8.64 -9.96
C CYS A 77 -9.22 -8.99 -8.94
N ALA A 78 -10.20 -9.79 -9.34
CA ALA A 78 -11.30 -10.14 -8.45
C ALA A 78 -10.81 -10.94 -7.23
N ASN A 79 -9.95 -11.95 -7.43
CA ASN A 79 -9.33 -12.70 -6.34
C ASN A 79 -8.48 -11.81 -5.45
N HIS A 80 -7.62 -10.96 -6.04
CA HIS A 80 -6.81 -9.99 -5.31
C HIS A 80 -7.64 -9.13 -4.36
N GLN A 81 -8.80 -8.65 -4.80
CA GLN A 81 -9.67 -7.75 -4.03
C GLN A 81 -10.63 -8.48 -3.08
N GLY A 82 -10.76 -9.81 -3.20
CA GLY A 82 -11.84 -10.57 -2.57
C GLY A 82 -13.23 -10.27 -3.18
N THR A 83 -13.27 -9.68 -4.37
CA THR A 83 -14.51 -9.39 -5.10
C THR A 83 -15.15 -10.72 -5.52
N PRO A 84 -16.40 -11.00 -5.11
CA PRO A 84 -17.05 -12.25 -5.46
C PRO A 84 -17.07 -12.47 -6.97
N VAL A 85 -16.32 -13.49 -7.37
CA VAL A 85 -16.28 -13.92 -8.75
C VAL A 85 -17.61 -14.61 -9.03
N GLY A 86 -18.51 -13.94 -9.74
CA GLY A 86 -19.69 -14.59 -10.33
C GLY A 86 -19.27 -15.67 -11.33
N ALA A 87 -20.16 -16.03 -12.25
CA ALA A 87 -19.77 -16.91 -13.36
C ALA A 87 -18.83 -16.16 -14.34
N ILE A 88 -17.52 -16.07 -14.04
CA ILE A 88 -16.53 -15.83 -15.09
C ILE A 88 -16.58 -17.05 -16.02
N PRO A 89 -16.69 -16.87 -17.35
CA PRO A 89 -16.59 -17.97 -18.30
C PRO A 89 -15.31 -18.77 -18.05
N GLY A 90 -15.41 -20.09 -18.03
CA GLY A 90 -14.21 -20.93 -18.00
C GLY A 90 -13.26 -20.57 -19.14
N LEU A 91 -11.96 -20.83 -18.94
CA LEU A 91 -10.92 -20.59 -19.95
C LEU A 91 -11.34 -21.25 -21.28
N VAL A 92 -11.28 -20.49 -22.37
CA VAL A 92 -11.72 -20.95 -23.69
C VAL A 92 -10.54 -21.51 -24.48
N THR A 93 -10.74 -22.68 -25.08
CA THR A 93 -9.78 -23.35 -25.96
C THR A 93 -10.13 -23.15 -27.43
N THR A 94 -9.19 -23.43 -28.33
CA THR A 94 -9.45 -23.31 -29.77
C THR A 94 -10.56 -24.27 -30.20
N GLY A 95 -11.62 -23.72 -30.80
CA GLY A 95 -12.82 -24.47 -31.19
C GLY A 95 -13.98 -24.36 -30.22
N ASP A 96 -13.78 -23.75 -29.04
CA ASP A 96 -14.87 -23.45 -28.12
C ASP A 96 -15.78 -22.35 -28.65
N ILE A 97 -17.04 -22.43 -28.22
CA ILE A 97 -18.06 -21.44 -28.51
C ILE A 97 -17.86 -20.27 -27.54
N ILE A 98 -17.41 -19.14 -28.06
CA ILE A 98 -17.32 -17.91 -27.28
C ILE A 98 -18.62 -17.13 -27.51
N ASN A 99 -19.43 -17.01 -26.47
CA ASN A 99 -20.53 -16.06 -26.48
C ASN A 99 -19.94 -14.68 -26.16
N ILE A 100 -20.05 -13.73 -27.10
CA ILE A 100 -19.89 -12.31 -26.74
C ILE A 100 -20.95 -12.01 -25.70
N PHE A 101 -20.51 -11.52 -24.55
CA PHE A 101 -21.38 -11.01 -23.50
C PHE A 101 -22.01 -9.71 -23.98
N ASP A 102 -23.06 -9.82 -24.78
CA ASP A 102 -24.03 -8.75 -25.01
C ASP A 102 -24.68 -8.46 -23.64
N SER A 103 -24.29 -7.36 -22.98
CA SER A 103 -24.59 -6.98 -21.57
C SER A 103 -26.08 -7.15 -21.15
N PRO A 104 -26.50 -7.12 -19.85
CA PRO A 104 -25.80 -6.70 -18.61
C PRO A 104 -26.20 -7.52 -17.35
N ASN A 105 -25.60 -8.68 -17.04
CA ASN A 105 -25.92 -9.41 -15.79
C ASN A 105 -24.77 -10.32 -15.28
N GLY A 106 -23.50 -9.97 -15.52
CA GLY A 106 -22.40 -10.81 -14.99
C GLY A 106 -21.01 -10.21 -15.12
N THR A 107 -20.57 -9.86 -16.33
CA THR A 107 -19.23 -9.30 -16.57
C THR A 107 -19.17 -7.77 -16.46
N ASN A 108 -20.21 -7.05 -16.88
CA ASN A 108 -20.30 -5.60 -16.64
C ASN A 108 -20.46 -5.27 -15.16
N ASP A 109 -21.14 -6.12 -14.39
CA ASP A 109 -21.19 -5.96 -12.93
C ASP A 109 -19.81 -6.25 -12.34
N LEU A 110 -19.16 -7.35 -12.76
CA LEU A 110 -17.83 -7.70 -12.25
C LEU A 110 -16.75 -6.66 -12.55
N ILE A 111 -16.62 -6.15 -13.78
CA ILE A 111 -15.61 -5.12 -14.08
C ILE A 111 -15.88 -3.82 -13.31
N ASN A 112 -17.16 -3.44 -13.14
CA ASN A 112 -17.52 -2.27 -12.34
C ASN A 112 -17.26 -2.49 -10.85
N ASP A 113 -17.52 -3.70 -10.33
CA ASP A 113 -17.17 -4.10 -8.97
C ASP A 113 -15.64 -4.08 -8.78
N ILE A 114 -14.88 -4.61 -9.74
CA ILE A 114 -13.41 -4.58 -9.72
C ILE A 114 -12.88 -3.15 -9.70
N ARG A 115 -13.43 -2.26 -10.52
CA ARG A 115 -13.06 -0.83 -10.55
C ARG A 115 -13.45 -0.10 -9.26
N THR A 116 -14.57 -0.50 -8.65
CA THR A 116 -15.02 0.04 -7.36
C THR A 116 -14.12 -0.43 -6.22
N ASN A 117 -13.75 -1.70 -6.23
CA ASN A 117 -12.95 -2.36 -5.20
C ASN A 117 -11.43 -2.27 -5.47
N LYS A 118 -11.00 -1.43 -6.41
CA LYS A 118 -9.59 -1.37 -6.86
C LYS A 118 -8.57 -1.10 -5.76
N LEU A 119 -8.97 -0.57 -4.60
CA LEU A 119 -8.08 -0.29 -3.46
C LEU A 119 -8.22 -1.31 -2.32
N LEU A 120 -8.97 -2.40 -2.55
CA LEU A 120 -9.13 -3.50 -1.60
C LEU A 120 -8.14 -4.62 -1.93
N ILE A 121 -7.72 -5.31 -0.88
CA ILE A 121 -6.88 -6.50 -0.95
C ILE A 121 -7.44 -7.57 -0.01
N ASP A 122 -7.59 -8.79 -0.50
CA ASP A 122 -7.96 -9.96 0.28
C ASP A 122 -6.77 -10.38 1.17
N PRO A 123 -6.98 -10.74 2.44
CA PRO A 123 -5.89 -11.15 3.32
C PRO A 123 -5.05 -12.33 2.81
N SER A 124 -5.61 -13.22 1.97
CA SER A 124 -4.85 -14.32 1.36
C SER A 124 -3.93 -13.89 0.21
N GLU A 125 -4.11 -12.67 -0.27
CA GLU A 125 -3.36 -12.02 -1.34
C GLU A 125 -2.37 -11.00 -0.78
N ALA A 126 -2.29 -10.86 0.55
CA ALA A 126 -1.37 -9.98 1.25
C ALA A 126 -0.28 -10.76 2.00
N ALA A 127 0.94 -10.24 2.00
CA ALA A 127 2.00 -10.66 2.89
C ALA A 127 2.37 -9.50 3.83
N ILE A 128 2.51 -9.79 5.12
CA ILE A 128 2.96 -8.84 6.14
C ILE A 128 4.31 -9.29 6.67
N THR A 129 5.28 -8.38 6.69
CA THR A 129 6.56 -8.61 7.34
C THR A 129 6.53 -8.17 8.79
N LEU A 130 7.40 -8.74 9.64
CA LEU A 130 7.38 -8.50 11.08
C LEU A 130 8.80 -8.40 11.64
N GLY A 131 8.93 -7.72 12.77
CA GLY A 131 10.15 -7.67 13.57
C GLY A 131 11.23 -6.77 12.99
N GLY A 132 10.86 -5.73 12.23
CA GLY A 132 11.81 -4.79 11.64
C GLY A 132 12.61 -5.41 10.48
N SER A 133 12.00 -6.35 9.77
CA SER A 133 12.69 -7.12 8.74
C SER A 133 13.02 -6.32 7.48
N LYS A 134 12.33 -5.19 7.27
CA LYS A 134 12.65 -4.24 6.18
C LYS A 134 13.72 -3.25 6.62
N HIS A 135 13.59 -2.72 7.83
CA HIS A 135 14.62 -1.90 8.45
C HIS A 135 14.43 -1.89 9.97
N SER A 136 15.52 -1.80 10.72
CA SER A 136 15.47 -1.69 12.17
C SER A 136 16.70 -0.98 12.68
N GLU A 137 16.50 -0.13 13.68
CA GLU A 137 17.56 0.57 14.39
C GLU A 137 17.40 0.34 15.90
N THR A 138 18.52 0.08 16.57
CA THR A 138 18.56 -0.21 18.00
C THR A 138 19.48 0.77 18.69
N ARG A 139 18.98 1.40 19.76
CA ARG A 139 19.76 2.24 20.66
C ARG A 139 19.82 1.59 22.03
N SER A 140 21.04 1.28 22.46
CA SER A 140 21.34 0.83 23.83
C SER A 140 22.18 1.86 24.61
N THR A 141 22.38 3.06 24.04
CA THR A 141 23.04 4.17 24.73
C THR A 141 21.99 5.05 25.38
N SER A 142 22.23 5.49 26.60
CA SER A 142 21.28 6.34 27.31
C SER A 142 21.02 7.67 26.59
N TRP A 143 19.89 8.29 26.90
CA TRP A 143 19.46 9.57 26.33
C TRP A 143 18.64 10.34 27.36
N THR A 144 18.61 11.67 27.18
CA THR A 144 17.99 12.60 28.16
C THR A 144 17.03 13.59 27.51
N SER A 145 16.97 13.64 26.17
CA SER A 145 16.14 14.62 25.47
C SER A 145 15.34 14.00 24.32
N SER A 146 16.00 13.44 23.31
CA SER A 146 15.30 12.80 22.21
C SER A 146 16.15 11.81 21.44
N VAL A 147 15.49 10.90 20.73
CA VAL A 147 16.05 10.04 19.70
C VAL A 147 15.27 10.29 18.42
N THR A 148 15.97 10.52 17.31
CA THR A 148 15.37 10.68 15.98
C THR A 148 15.83 9.56 15.08
N HIS A 149 14.86 8.91 14.44
CA HIS A 149 15.06 7.94 13.37
C HIS A 149 14.44 8.48 12.07
N GLU A 150 15.24 8.69 11.03
CA GLU A 150 14.75 8.94 9.67
C GLU A 150 15.21 7.81 8.75
N PHE A 151 14.30 7.36 7.89
CA PHE A 151 14.55 6.36 6.86
C PHE A 151 13.76 6.69 5.59
N ASP A 152 14.30 6.27 4.45
CA ASP A 152 13.67 6.40 3.16
C ASP A 152 13.04 5.07 2.73
N VAL A 153 11.87 5.17 2.12
CA VAL A 153 11.21 4.11 1.35
C VAL A 153 11.24 4.55 -0.11
N GLU A 154 12.03 3.85 -0.93
CA GLU A 154 12.30 4.20 -2.32
C GLU A 154 11.64 3.20 -3.28
N PHE A 155 10.85 3.75 -4.20
CA PHE A 155 10.28 3.09 -5.36
C PHE A 155 11.06 3.49 -6.61
N THR A 156 11.06 2.61 -7.62
CA THR A 156 11.78 2.86 -8.89
C THR A 156 11.37 4.18 -9.54
N ASP A 157 10.06 4.47 -9.52
CA ASP A 157 9.44 5.68 -10.02
C ASP A 157 8.09 5.91 -9.32
N GLU A 158 7.40 6.99 -9.70
CA GLU A 158 6.10 7.37 -9.15
C GLU A 158 5.02 6.31 -9.40
N ASP A 159 5.07 5.67 -10.58
CA ASP A 159 4.05 4.70 -10.98
C ASP A 159 4.17 3.44 -10.11
N GLU A 160 5.39 2.96 -9.85
CA GLU A 160 5.59 1.82 -8.95
C GLU A 160 5.11 2.13 -7.52
N ALA A 161 5.33 3.36 -7.03
CA ALA A 161 4.77 3.79 -5.75
C ALA A 161 3.24 3.76 -5.77
N ARG A 162 2.60 4.30 -6.81
CA ARG A 162 1.15 4.23 -7.00
C ARG A 162 0.66 2.79 -7.03
N HIS A 163 1.28 1.91 -7.81
CA HIS A 163 0.86 0.51 -7.96
C HIS A 163 0.94 -0.22 -6.62
N PHE A 164 2.00 0.00 -5.84
CA PHE A 164 2.15 -0.56 -4.49
C PHE A 164 0.97 -0.18 -3.59
N PHE A 165 0.66 1.12 -3.49
CA PHE A 165 -0.42 1.60 -2.62
C PHE A 165 -1.80 1.24 -3.15
N ASN A 166 -2.00 1.27 -4.48
CA ASN A 166 -3.27 0.90 -5.12
C ASN A 166 -3.59 -0.58 -4.94
N ALA A 167 -2.58 -1.46 -4.99
CA ALA A 167 -2.72 -2.88 -4.68
C ALA A 167 -2.87 -3.15 -3.15
N GLY A 168 -3.08 -2.12 -2.33
CA GLY A 168 -3.31 -2.25 -0.89
C GLY A 168 -2.04 -2.38 -0.05
N GLY A 169 -0.88 -2.04 -0.59
CA GLY A 169 0.38 -1.97 0.14
C GLY A 169 0.36 -0.95 1.28
N GLU A 170 1.11 -1.23 2.35
CA GLU A 170 1.23 -0.36 3.52
C GLU A 170 2.67 -0.35 4.02
N ILE A 171 3.10 0.81 4.51
CA ILE A 171 4.36 0.95 5.25
C ILE A 171 4.05 0.91 6.74
N HIS A 172 4.72 0.03 7.48
CA HIS A 172 4.48 -0.21 8.90
C HIS A 172 5.67 0.28 9.71
N TRP A 173 5.40 1.04 10.76
CA TRP A 173 6.39 1.37 11.79
C TRP A 173 5.90 0.89 13.15
N SER A 174 6.82 0.41 13.99
CA SER A 174 6.55 0.15 15.40
C SER A 174 7.78 0.45 16.26
N GLY A 175 7.54 0.83 17.51
CA GLY A 175 8.58 1.02 18.50
C GLY A 175 8.50 -0.05 19.59
N GLN A 176 9.65 -0.40 20.15
CA GLN A 176 9.75 -1.23 21.35
C GLN A 176 10.75 -0.59 22.30
N TYR A 177 10.42 -0.55 23.58
CA TYR A 177 11.35 -0.15 24.64
C TYR A 177 11.47 -1.27 25.66
N SER A 178 12.70 -1.64 25.99
CA SER A 178 13.00 -2.60 27.05
C SER A 178 13.64 -1.81 28.20
N PRO A 179 12.94 -1.64 29.34
CA PRO A 179 13.44 -0.88 30.49
C PRO A 179 14.82 -1.36 30.93
N GLY A 180 15.67 -0.42 31.30
CA GLY A 180 16.97 -0.71 31.87
C GLY A 180 16.90 -0.93 33.37
N GLY A 181 18.05 -0.72 34.02
CA GLY A 181 18.19 -0.82 35.48
C GLY A 181 18.25 0.54 36.17
N SER A 182 17.87 1.62 35.47
CA SER A 182 18.00 3.01 35.93
C SER A 182 17.16 3.35 37.16
N GLU A 183 17.45 4.51 37.74
CA GLU A 183 16.64 5.13 38.80
C GLU A 183 15.26 5.60 38.28
N GLU A 184 15.10 5.76 36.95
CA GLU A 184 13.86 6.18 36.25
C GLU A 184 12.97 5.00 35.82
N SER A 185 13.05 3.88 36.54
CA SER A 185 12.31 2.64 36.22
C SER A 185 10.79 2.81 36.01
N GLY A 186 10.18 3.86 36.57
CA GLY A 186 8.78 4.21 36.34
C GLY A 186 8.55 4.77 34.94
N GLU A 187 9.32 5.79 34.54
CA GLU A 187 9.23 6.39 33.20
C GLU A 187 9.60 5.37 32.12
N GLU A 188 10.63 4.56 32.35
CA GLU A 188 11.01 3.49 31.44
C GLU A 188 9.91 2.44 31.25
N ALA A 189 9.17 2.12 32.31
CA ALA A 189 8.01 1.25 32.22
C ALA A 189 6.87 1.89 31.42
N ASP A 190 6.67 3.21 31.54
CA ASP A 190 5.69 3.95 30.74
C ASP A 190 6.08 3.97 29.25
N TRP A 191 7.37 4.14 28.92
CA TRP A 191 7.86 3.99 27.54
C TRP A 191 7.57 2.61 26.95
N ALA A 192 7.86 1.54 27.71
CA ALA A 192 7.60 0.17 27.27
C ALA A 192 6.09 -0.09 27.06
N LEU A 193 5.26 0.34 28.02
CA LEU A 193 3.82 0.18 27.95
C LEU A 193 3.21 0.96 26.79
N GLU A 194 3.56 2.24 26.64
CA GLU A 194 2.91 3.09 25.67
C GLU A 194 3.36 2.82 24.24
N LEU A 195 4.62 2.42 23.99
CA LEU A 195 5.01 1.91 22.68
C LEU A 195 4.26 0.62 22.33
N SER A 196 4.10 -0.29 23.30
CA SER A 196 3.29 -1.49 23.10
C SER A 196 1.82 -1.16 22.80
N ASN A 197 1.26 -0.13 23.45
CA ASN A 197 -0.12 0.32 23.20
C ASN A 197 -0.27 1.00 21.85
N MET A 198 0.73 1.79 21.42
CA MET A 198 0.75 2.42 20.10
C MET A 198 0.69 1.36 19.00
N GLY A 199 1.40 0.24 19.23
CA GLY A 199 1.43 -0.88 18.30
C GLY A 199 2.01 -0.47 16.95
N THR A 200 1.48 -1.09 15.89
CA THR A 200 1.88 -0.78 14.52
C THR A 200 1.19 0.49 14.03
N VAL A 201 1.98 1.48 13.63
CA VAL A 201 1.53 2.59 12.79
C VAL A 201 1.56 2.12 11.34
N ALA A 202 0.40 2.01 10.70
CA ALA A 202 0.27 1.59 9.31
C ALA A 202 -0.16 2.75 8.42
N PHE A 203 0.74 3.13 7.50
CA PHE A 203 0.55 4.16 6.48
C PHE A 203 0.11 3.51 5.16
N ASN A 204 -1.05 3.90 4.64
CA ASN A 204 -1.63 3.34 3.43
C ASN A 204 -1.88 4.43 2.36
N TYR A 205 -2.62 4.10 1.29
CA TYR A 205 -2.87 5.02 0.18
C TYR A 205 -3.54 6.34 0.56
N ASN A 206 -4.43 6.40 1.58
CA ASN A 206 -5.20 7.60 1.94
C ASN A 206 -5.37 7.85 3.45
N ASN A 207 -4.70 7.07 4.30
CA ASN A 207 -4.85 7.16 5.73
C ASN A 207 -3.64 6.57 6.47
N THR A 208 -3.53 6.94 7.75
CA THR A 208 -2.64 6.30 8.71
C THR A 208 -3.44 5.80 9.90
N THR A 209 -3.14 4.58 10.36
CA THR A 209 -3.76 3.96 11.53
C THR A 209 -2.72 3.59 12.58
N ALA A 210 -3.13 3.51 13.84
CA ALA A 210 -2.30 3.09 14.97
C ALA A 210 -3.19 2.42 16.03
N GLY A 211 -2.62 1.60 16.91
CA GLY A 211 -3.34 0.93 18.00
C GLY A 211 -3.79 1.89 19.10
N ALA A 212 -3.05 2.97 19.32
CA ALA A 212 -3.37 4.04 20.26
C ALA A 212 -2.63 5.33 19.88
N GLY A 213 -3.04 6.46 20.48
CA GLY A 213 -2.55 7.79 20.11
C GLY A 213 -3.48 8.49 19.12
N ALA A 214 -3.06 9.63 18.57
CA ALA A 214 -3.79 10.30 17.51
C ALA A 214 -3.24 9.90 16.13
N THR A 215 -4.12 9.88 15.13
CA THR A 215 -3.75 9.79 13.71
C THR A 215 -4.41 10.93 12.93
N PHE A 216 -3.80 11.32 11.82
CA PHE A 216 -4.14 12.58 11.14
C PHE A 216 -4.76 12.41 9.76
N GLY A 217 -5.14 11.19 9.36
CA GLY A 217 -5.86 10.98 8.10
C GLY A 217 -5.03 11.22 6.85
N ILE A 218 -3.71 11.00 6.92
CA ILE A 218 -2.78 11.23 5.81
C ILE A 218 -2.31 9.88 5.29
N GLY A 219 -2.48 9.62 4.00
CA GLY A 219 -1.86 8.52 3.27
C GLY A 219 -0.99 9.01 2.11
N TYR A 220 -0.56 8.08 1.25
CA TYR A 220 0.30 8.35 0.11
C TYR A 220 -0.19 9.51 -0.76
N TYR A 221 -1.49 9.53 -1.12
CA TYR A 221 -2.03 10.59 -1.99
C TYR A 221 -2.25 11.94 -1.30
N ASP A 222 -2.00 12.04 0.01
CA ASP A 222 -2.18 13.26 0.81
C ASP A 222 -0.84 13.93 1.17
N ILE A 223 0.30 13.29 0.85
CA ILE A 223 1.62 13.78 1.23
C ILE A 223 2.05 14.97 0.38
N ILE A 224 2.95 15.77 0.94
CA ILE A 224 3.64 16.86 0.24
C ILE A 224 5.15 16.81 0.55
N GLU A 225 5.91 17.74 -0.03
CA GLU A 225 7.38 17.85 0.11
C GLU A 225 7.86 18.32 1.50
N THR A 226 6.96 18.42 2.47
CA THR A 226 7.25 18.84 3.85
C THR A 226 6.71 17.82 4.83
N TYR A 227 7.43 17.62 5.95
CA TYR A 227 7.00 16.69 6.99
C TYR A 227 5.60 17.01 7.50
N GLN A 228 4.70 16.05 7.37
CA GLN A 228 3.38 16.05 7.99
C GLN A 228 3.33 14.94 9.05
N THR A 229 2.85 15.28 10.24
CA THR A 229 2.62 14.27 11.29
C THR A 229 1.47 13.36 10.87
N ILE A 230 1.71 12.05 10.90
CA ILE A 230 0.73 11.02 10.52
C ILE A 230 0.19 10.25 11.72
N ALA A 231 1.00 10.15 12.78
CA ALA A 231 0.61 9.61 14.07
C ALA A 231 1.41 10.27 15.20
N ASP A 232 0.78 10.43 16.36
CA ASP A 232 1.49 10.78 17.59
C ASP A 232 0.95 10.00 18.79
N LYS A 233 1.77 9.90 19.83
CA LYS A 233 1.34 9.37 21.11
C LYS A 233 2.13 10.00 22.24
N SER A 234 1.41 10.60 23.17
CA SER A 234 2.00 11.06 24.43
C SER A 234 2.32 9.88 25.34
N ILE A 235 3.41 10.00 26.07
CA ILE A 235 3.82 9.09 27.14
C ILE A 235 3.64 9.85 28.45
N ASN A 236 2.98 9.22 29.41
CA ASN A 236 2.74 9.86 30.70
C ASN A 236 3.97 9.71 31.58
N GLY A 237 4.93 10.63 31.50
CA GLY A 237 5.90 10.82 32.57
C GLY A 237 5.17 11.24 33.84
N GLY A 238 5.27 10.44 34.88
CA GLY A 238 4.60 10.69 36.16
C GLY A 238 4.94 12.05 36.78
N GLY A 239 4.13 13.08 36.49
CA GLY A 239 4.14 14.36 37.19
C GLY A 239 4.41 15.54 36.26
N GLY A 240 3.35 16.29 35.94
CA GLY A 240 3.40 17.33 34.92
C GLY A 240 4.44 18.42 35.15
N TYR A 241 4.94 19.01 34.06
CA TYR A 241 5.02 20.44 33.74
C TYR A 241 5.60 20.58 32.30
N TYR A 242 4.83 21.16 31.37
CA TYR A 242 5.21 21.84 30.11
C TYR A 242 6.24 21.28 29.10
N VAL A 243 6.32 19.97 28.84
CA VAL A 243 6.66 19.43 27.49
C VAL A 243 5.98 18.07 27.29
N THR A 244 5.71 17.70 26.04
CA THR A 244 5.02 16.45 25.70
C THR A 244 6.05 15.36 25.46
N GLU A 245 6.31 14.54 26.48
CA GLU A 245 6.99 13.26 26.31
C GLU A 245 6.16 12.38 25.37
N GLY A 246 6.79 11.71 24.43
CA GLY A 246 6.07 10.87 23.49
C GLY A 246 6.78 10.58 22.19
N VAL A 247 6.01 10.00 21.27
CA VAL A 247 6.45 9.63 19.94
C VAL A 247 5.65 10.41 18.89
N THR A 248 6.37 10.96 17.92
CA THR A 248 5.76 11.55 16.71
C THR A 248 6.29 10.83 15.49
N VAL A 249 5.39 10.39 14.62
CA VAL A 249 5.69 9.82 13.31
C VAL A 249 5.23 10.80 12.25
N ALA A 250 6.14 11.19 11.37
CA ALA A 250 5.88 12.10 10.26
C ALA A 250 6.41 11.53 8.94
N VAL A 251 5.81 11.94 7.83
CA VAL A 251 6.23 11.55 6.48
C VAL A 251 6.26 12.76 5.57
N LYS A 252 7.06 12.67 4.49
CA LYS A 252 7.00 13.57 3.35
C LYS A 252 7.44 12.86 2.07
N ALA A 253 7.08 13.40 0.93
CA ALA A 253 7.82 13.14 -0.29
C ALA A 253 9.16 13.90 -0.24
N THR A 254 10.22 13.33 -0.82
CA THR A 254 11.51 14.04 -0.87
C THR A 254 11.55 15.11 -1.96
N ASP A 255 10.77 14.92 -3.02
CA ASP A 255 10.55 15.87 -4.11
C ASP A 255 9.20 15.57 -4.81
N SER A 256 8.93 16.30 -5.89
CA SER A 256 7.68 16.20 -6.66
C SER A 256 7.50 14.91 -7.44
N SER A 257 8.50 14.02 -7.50
CA SER A 257 8.38 12.72 -8.18
C SER A 257 7.72 11.65 -7.31
N MET A 258 7.50 11.93 -6.01
CA MET A 258 6.70 11.10 -5.09
C MET A 258 7.14 9.63 -4.97
N ASN A 259 8.29 9.24 -5.53
CA ASN A 259 8.80 7.87 -5.52
C ASN A 259 9.70 7.57 -4.30
N VAL A 260 10.15 8.60 -3.58
CA VAL A 260 10.90 8.44 -2.33
C VAL A 260 10.15 9.10 -1.19
N LEU A 261 9.70 8.27 -0.24
CA LEU A 261 9.00 8.69 0.96
C LEU A 261 9.97 8.71 2.13
N ARG A 262 10.12 9.87 2.78
CA ARG A 262 10.95 9.98 3.98
C ARG A 262 10.08 9.97 5.22
N PHE A 263 10.29 8.97 6.05
CA PHE A 263 9.70 8.86 7.37
C PHE A 263 10.64 9.44 8.42
N LYS A 264 10.06 10.09 9.42
CA LYS A 264 10.75 10.60 10.59
C LYS A 264 9.98 10.22 11.84
N VAL A 265 10.66 9.54 12.73
CA VAL A 265 10.16 9.14 14.04
C VAL A 265 10.99 9.86 15.09
N VAL A 266 10.32 10.60 15.97
CA VAL A 266 10.95 11.31 17.08
C VAL A 266 10.40 10.75 18.37
N PHE A 267 11.29 10.20 19.19
CA PHE A 267 11.04 9.86 20.58
C PHE A 267 11.57 11.03 21.41
N ALA A 268 10.70 11.73 22.13
CA ALA A 268 11.08 12.88 22.95
C ALA A 268 10.73 12.63 24.41
N THR A 269 11.64 12.97 25.32
CA THR A 269 11.37 13.10 26.75
C THR A 269 11.54 14.57 27.18
N ASP A 270 11.20 14.88 28.43
CA ASP A 270 11.53 16.16 29.04
C ASP A 270 13.05 16.29 29.20
N PRO A 271 13.70 17.31 28.59
CA PRO A 271 15.15 17.46 28.68
C PRO A 271 15.63 17.71 30.12
N ASP A 272 16.07 16.65 30.79
CA ASP A 272 16.61 16.72 32.15
C ASP A 272 17.86 15.83 32.25
N PRO A 273 19.05 16.39 32.57
CA PRO A 273 20.28 15.62 32.69
C PRO A 273 20.26 14.59 33.82
N ASP A 274 19.35 14.73 34.79
CA ASP A 274 19.19 13.78 35.89
C ASP A 274 18.17 12.67 35.55
N ARG A 275 17.33 12.85 34.51
CA ARG A 275 16.36 11.85 34.02
C ARG A 275 16.94 11.09 32.83
N VAL A 276 17.67 10.03 33.14
CA VAL A 276 18.40 9.24 32.15
C VAL A 276 17.63 7.97 31.81
N LEU A 277 17.16 7.88 30.57
CA LEU A 277 16.60 6.65 29.99
C LEU A 277 17.76 5.79 29.49
N ASP A 278 18.00 4.64 30.09
CA ASP A 278 19.16 3.76 29.83
C ASP A 278 18.80 2.38 29.25
N GLY A 279 17.50 2.12 29.12
CA GLY A 279 16.95 0.96 28.43
C GLY A 279 17.26 0.90 26.93
N GLU A 280 16.84 -0.20 26.33
CA GLU A 280 17.02 -0.44 24.90
C GLU A 280 15.78 0.00 24.11
N LEU A 281 15.98 0.97 23.22
CA LEU A 281 14.98 1.43 22.26
C LEU A 281 15.21 0.76 20.91
N VAL A 282 14.18 0.14 20.36
CA VAL A 282 14.19 -0.44 19.01
C VAL A 282 13.10 0.24 18.18
N SER A 283 13.50 0.75 17.01
CA SER A 283 12.57 1.27 16.01
C SER A 283 12.55 0.33 14.82
N MET A 284 11.39 -0.25 14.53
CA MET A 284 11.22 -1.30 13.51
C MET A 284 10.36 -0.79 12.36
N VAL A 285 10.75 -1.15 11.15
CA VAL A 285 10.02 -0.90 9.90
C VAL A 285 9.72 -2.23 9.22
N ASP A 286 8.47 -2.38 8.84
CA ASP A 286 7.92 -3.52 8.14
C ASP A 286 6.95 -3.03 7.04
N GLN A 287 6.31 -3.96 6.35
CA GLN A 287 5.33 -3.62 5.33
C GLN A 287 4.21 -4.66 5.23
N LYS A 288 3.09 -4.23 4.64
CA LYS A 288 2.13 -5.11 3.97
C LYS A 288 2.30 -4.93 2.46
N ILE A 289 2.36 -6.02 1.71
CA ILE A 289 2.53 -5.99 0.25
C ILE A 289 1.58 -6.98 -0.43
N SER A 290 1.11 -6.63 -1.63
CA SER A 290 0.33 -7.53 -2.46
C SER A 290 1.19 -8.63 -3.06
N VAL A 291 0.69 -9.86 -3.03
CA VAL A 291 1.34 -11.07 -3.53
C VAL A 291 0.35 -11.90 -4.37
N ASN A 292 0.82 -13.02 -4.93
CA ASN A 292 0.03 -14.00 -5.68
C ASN A 292 -0.57 -13.46 -6.99
N ASN A 293 -1.87 -13.13 -7.04
CA ASN A 293 -2.55 -12.79 -8.30
C ASN A 293 -2.11 -11.43 -8.86
N ILE A 294 -1.89 -10.47 -7.98
CA ILE A 294 -1.33 -9.14 -8.25
C ILE A 294 -0.08 -9.02 -7.39
N ALA A 295 1.10 -9.13 -7.99
CA ALA A 295 2.35 -8.98 -7.27
C ALA A 295 2.87 -7.57 -7.45
N SER A 296 3.12 -6.87 -6.34
CA SER A 296 3.78 -5.56 -6.32
C SER A 296 5.29 -5.72 -6.28
N VAL A 297 6.05 -4.76 -6.82
CA VAL A 297 7.49 -4.70 -6.59
C VAL A 297 7.75 -4.21 -5.17
N GLU A 298 8.74 -4.80 -4.52
CA GLU A 298 9.13 -4.40 -3.17
C GLU A 298 9.95 -3.10 -3.20
N PRO A 299 9.58 -2.07 -2.41
CA PRO A 299 10.40 -0.88 -2.28
C PRO A 299 11.70 -1.15 -1.51
N THR A 300 12.69 -0.29 -1.71
CA THR A 300 13.95 -0.35 -0.95
C THR A 300 13.86 0.52 0.31
N TYR A 301 14.31 -0.01 1.44
CA TYR A 301 14.37 0.70 2.71
C TYR A 301 15.81 1.06 3.03
N SER A 302 16.08 2.32 3.37
CA SER A 302 17.44 2.76 3.70
C SER A 302 17.48 3.75 4.87
N PRO A 303 18.50 3.67 5.74
CA PRO A 303 18.64 4.62 6.83
C PRO A 303 19.07 5.99 6.32
N VAL A 304 18.53 7.05 6.92
CA VAL A 304 18.99 8.42 6.73
C VAL A 304 19.72 8.91 7.98
N ILE A 305 19.10 8.74 9.15
CA ILE A 305 19.69 9.14 10.43
C ILE A 305 19.13 8.30 11.58
N PHE A 306 19.99 7.98 12.55
CA PHE A 306 19.57 7.46 13.85
C PHE A 306 20.47 8.05 14.94
N ILE A 307 20.02 9.15 15.54
CA ILE A 307 20.81 9.95 16.49
C ILE A 307 19.96 10.31 17.69
N GLY A 308 20.55 10.27 18.88
CA GLY A 308 19.94 10.77 20.11
C GLY A 308 20.85 11.71 20.88
N SER A 309 20.25 12.53 21.73
CA SER A 309 20.91 13.49 22.62
C SER A 309 20.45 13.37 24.08
#